data_AF-A0A1A8HNB3-F1
#
_entry.id   AF-A0A1A8HNB3-F1
#
_cell.length_a   1.000
_cell.length_b   1.000
_cell.length_c   1.000
_cell.angle_alpha   90.00
_cell.angle_beta   90.00
_cell.angle_gamma   90.00
#
_symmetry.space_group_name_H-M   'P 1'
#
loop_
_entity.id
_entity.type
_entity.pdbx_description
1 polymer ?
#
loop_
_entity_poly.entity_id
_entity_poly.type
_entity_poly.pdbx_seq_one_letter_code
_entity_poly.pdbx_strand_id
1 'polypeptide(L)'
;EPVPMVKVQPLILDIAEMLGWRDMKDLAIRSGIPDTRVDAVWLNHPNDTEEACQRLLRIWVEKTGRNASVELVQSLRRSGKRDKAEKILEILGKTLDA
;
A
#
# COMPACT_ATOMS: atom_id res chain seq x y z
N GLU A 1 -11.97 -9.41 11.66
CA GLU A 1 -12.75 -8.17 11.87
C GLU A 1 -13.02 -7.41 10.55
N PRO A 2 -13.97 -6.45 10.52
CA PRO A 2 -14.09 -5.49 9.43
C PRO A 2 -12.83 -4.60 9.35
N VAL A 3 -12.37 -4.29 8.14
CA VAL A 3 -11.20 -3.42 7.94
C VAL A 3 -11.61 -1.96 8.20
N PRO A 4 -10.95 -1.23 9.12
CA PRO A 4 -11.33 0.14 9.41
C PRO A 4 -10.98 1.05 8.22
N MET A 5 -11.89 1.96 7.88
CA MET A 5 -11.71 2.96 6.81
C MET A 5 -10.87 4.13 7.32
N VAL A 6 -9.58 3.90 7.56
CA VAL A 6 -8.65 4.91 8.05
C VAL A 6 -7.80 5.48 6.92
N LYS A 7 -7.23 6.67 7.17
CA LYS A 7 -6.28 7.28 6.23
C LYS A 7 -5.01 6.43 6.22
N VAL A 8 -4.70 5.85 5.07
CA VAL A 8 -3.44 5.12 4.84
C VAL A 8 -2.25 6.09 4.75
N GLN A 9 -2.48 7.36 4.42
CA GLN A 9 -1.42 8.39 4.28
C GLN A 9 -0.40 8.47 5.44
N PRO A 10 -0.81 8.60 6.72
CA PRO A 10 0.14 8.62 7.83
C PRO A 10 0.91 7.31 8.02
N LEU A 11 0.37 6.21 7.51
CA LEU A 11 0.92 4.86 7.64
C LEU A 11 1.70 4.40 6.41
N ILE A 12 1.90 5.29 5.42
CA ILE A 12 2.57 4.95 4.16
C ILE A 12 3.97 4.40 4.42
N LEU A 13 4.69 4.94 5.40
CA LEU A 13 6.06 4.52 5.72
C LEU A 13 6.09 3.06 6.22
N ASP A 14 5.38 2.78 7.33
CA ASP A 14 5.26 1.43 7.90
C ASP A 14 4.73 0.40 6.89
N ILE A 15 3.72 0.79 6.10
CA ILE A 15 3.09 -0.09 5.11
C ILE A 15 4.03 -0.34 3.93
N ALA A 16 4.75 0.67 3.45
CA ALA A 16 5.70 0.53 2.34
C ALA A 16 6.90 -0.34 2.73
N GLU A 17 7.40 -0.21 3.96
CA GLU A 17 8.47 -1.07 4.51
C GLU A 17 7.99 -2.53 4.60
N MET A 18 6.78 -2.75 5.11
CA MET A 18 6.16 -4.08 5.23
C MET A 18 5.83 -4.75 3.88
N LEU A 19 5.27 -3.99 2.94
CA LEU A 19 4.95 -4.48 1.60
C LEU A 19 6.23 -4.75 0.81
N GLY A 20 7.09 -3.75 0.74
CA GLY A 20 8.19 -3.68 -0.22
C GLY A 20 7.72 -3.40 -1.65
N TRP A 21 8.66 -2.99 -2.50
CA TRP A 21 8.38 -2.53 -3.86
C TRP A 21 7.62 -3.54 -4.74
N ARG A 22 7.99 -4.82 -4.67
CA ARG A 22 7.37 -5.89 -5.48
C ARG A 22 5.88 -6.02 -5.22
N ASP A 23 5.50 -6.02 -3.96
CA ASP A 23 4.09 -6.11 -3.57
C ASP A 23 3.33 -4.83 -3.93
N MET A 24 3.97 -3.68 -3.74
CA MET A 24 3.38 -2.40 -4.10
C MET A 24 3.13 -2.27 -5.61
N LYS A 25 4.07 -2.74 -6.44
CA LYS A 25 3.91 -2.77 -7.91
C LYS A 25 2.71 -3.63 -8.30
N ASP A 26 2.59 -4.85 -7.76
CA ASP A 26 1.47 -5.74 -8.06
C ASP A 26 0.12 -5.12 -7.64
N LEU A 27 0.10 -4.51 -6.45
CA LEU A 27 -1.09 -3.85 -5.90
C LEU A 27 -1.51 -2.62 -6.72
N ALA A 28 -0.54 -1.78 -7.11
CA ALA A 28 -0.79 -0.64 -7.98
C ALA A 28 -1.42 -1.08 -9.31
N ILE A 29 -0.84 -2.11 -9.96
CA ILE A 29 -1.32 -2.65 -11.23
C ILE A 29 -2.73 -3.21 -11.09
N ARG A 30 -3.01 -4.02 -10.06
CA ARG A 30 -4.35 -4.58 -9.81
C ARG A 30 -5.40 -3.51 -9.59
N SER A 31 -5.02 -2.38 -9.00
CA SER A 31 -5.90 -1.24 -8.78
C SER A 31 -6.08 -0.35 -10.01
N GLY A 32 -5.51 -0.75 -11.16
CA GLY A 32 -5.61 -0.04 -12.43
C GLY A 32 -4.63 1.12 -12.55
N ILE A 33 -3.55 1.17 -11.77
CA ILE A 33 -2.41 2.06 -12.09
C ILE A 33 -1.64 1.41 -13.24
N PRO A 34 -1.43 2.12 -14.35
CA PRO A 34 -0.71 1.54 -15.50
C PRO A 34 0.76 1.31 -15.13
N ASP A 35 1.35 0.27 -15.72
CA ASP A 35 2.74 -0.09 -15.47
C ASP A 35 3.69 1.07 -15.78
N THR A 36 3.39 1.87 -16.81
CA THR A 36 4.15 3.08 -17.16
C THR A 36 4.28 4.08 -16.02
N ARG A 37 3.25 4.23 -15.16
CA ARG A 37 3.34 5.09 -13.97
C ARG A 37 4.21 4.45 -12.89
N VAL A 38 4.15 3.13 -12.74
CA VAL A 38 4.99 2.39 -11.78
C VAL A 38 6.46 2.48 -12.18
N ASP A 39 6.77 2.24 -13.46
CA ASP A 39 8.11 2.33 -14.01
C ASP A 39 8.64 3.76 -13.93
N ALA A 40 7.81 4.78 -14.20
CA ALA A 40 8.20 6.17 -14.01
C ALA A 40 8.59 6.50 -12.55
N VAL A 41 7.93 5.89 -11.56
CA VAL A 41 8.29 6.07 -10.14
C VAL A 41 9.63 5.38 -9.85
N TRP A 42 9.85 4.18 -10.38
CA TRP A 42 11.11 3.44 -10.23
C TRP A 42 12.29 4.16 -10.89
N LEU A 43 12.11 4.64 -12.12
CA LEU A 43 13.14 5.36 -12.87
C LEU A 43 13.54 6.68 -12.19
N ASN A 44 12.63 7.30 -11.45
CA ASN A 44 12.90 8.52 -10.70
C ASN A 44 13.63 8.25 -9.38
N HIS A 45 13.52 7.03 -8.84
CA HIS A 45 14.12 6.59 -7.57
C HIS A 45 14.82 5.23 -7.72
N PRO A 46 15.83 5.10 -8.60
CA PRO A 46 16.42 3.80 -8.92
C PRO A 46 17.26 3.23 -7.77
N ASN A 47 17.77 4.09 -6.89
CA ASN A 47 18.61 3.70 -5.76
C ASN A 47 17.82 3.57 -4.44
N ASP A 48 16.60 4.12 -4.40
CA ASP A 48 15.78 4.24 -3.19
C ASP A 48 14.46 3.53 -3.40
N THR A 49 14.53 2.19 -3.28
CA THR A 49 13.36 1.33 -3.45
C THR A 49 12.26 1.62 -2.41
N GLU A 50 12.63 2.13 -1.24
CA GLU A 50 11.69 2.52 -0.20
C GLU A 50 10.95 3.81 -0.56
N GLU A 51 11.66 4.87 -0.99
CA GLU A 51 11.03 6.10 -1.47
C GLU A 51 10.15 5.85 -2.70
N ALA A 52 10.61 5.02 -3.64
CA ALA A 52 9.81 4.60 -4.78
C ALA A 52 8.49 3.95 -4.30
N CYS A 53 8.59 3.02 -3.36
CA CYS A 53 7.45 2.29 -2.80
C CYS A 53 6.47 3.22 -2.10
N GLN A 54 6.97 4.12 -1.23
CA GLN A 54 6.17 5.11 -0.53
C GLN A 54 5.43 6.03 -1.50
N ARG A 55 6.12 6.48 -2.56
CA ARG A 55 5.54 7.39 -3.55
C ARG A 55 4.47 6.70 -4.38
N LEU A 56 4.71 5.46 -4.80
CA LEU A 56 3.70 4.67 -5.51
C LEU A 56 2.49 4.37 -4.62
N LEU A 57 2.72 4.04 -3.34
CA LEU A 57 1.67 3.82 -2.35
C LEU A 57 0.84 5.08 -2.13
N ARG A 58 1.46 6.26 -2.06
CA ARG A 58 0.75 7.54 -1.96
C ARG A 58 -0.19 7.76 -3.15
N ILE A 59 0.32 7.61 -4.37
CA ILE A 59 -0.47 7.76 -5.61
C ILE A 59 -1.65 6.78 -5.61
N TRP A 60 -1.40 5.55 -5.14
CA TRP A 60 -2.42 4.53 -5.03
C TRP A 60 -3.51 4.90 -4.01
N VAL A 61 -3.13 5.35 -2.81
CA VAL A 61 -4.08 5.80 -1.78
C VAL A 61 -4.90 6.99 -2.26
N GLU A 62 -4.29 7.95 -2.96
CA GLU A 62 -5.00 9.10 -3.54
C GLU A 62 -6.03 8.66 -4.59
N LYS A 63 -5.69 7.66 -5.42
CA LYS A 63 -6.59 7.11 -6.43
C LYS A 63 -7.74 6.31 -5.82
N THR A 64 -7.44 5.43 -4.87
CA THR A 64 -8.43 4.52 -4.25
C THR A 64 -9.31 5.26 -3.22
N GLY A 65 -8.80 6.34 -2.63
CA GLY A 65 -9.51 7.15 -1.65
C GLY A 65 -9.73 6.41 -0.32
N ARG A 66 -10.93 6.55 0.27
CA ARG A 66 -11.24 6.00 1.61
C ARG A 66 -11.27 4.48 1.67
N ASN A 67 -11.40 3.80 0.53
CA ASN A 67 -11.37 2.34 0.45
C ASN A 67 -9.95 1.76 0.38
N ALA A 68 -8.92 2.60 0.39
CA ALA A 68 -7.53 2.15 0.30
C ALA A 68 -7.17 1.15 1.41
N SER A 69 -7.59 1.37 2.65
CA SER A 69 -7.29 0.42 3.74
C SER A 69 -7.89 -0.97 3.48
N VAL A 70 -9.15 -1.01 3.05
CA VAL A 70 -9.88 -2.25 2.72
C VAL A 70 -9.21 -2.97 1.55
N GLU A 71 -8.97 -2.26 0.45
CA GLU A 71 -8.36 -2.83 -0.76
C GLU A 71 -6.94 -3.34 -0.50
N LEU A 72 -6.18 -2.67 0.37
CA LEU A 72 -4.83 -3.06 0.75
C LEU A 72 -4.84 -4.42 1.45
N VAL A 73 -5.67 -4.55 2.48
CA VAL A 73 -5.80 -5.80 3.25
C VAL A 73 -6.37 -6.91 2.37
N GLN A 74 -7.36 -6.63 1.53
CA GLN A 74 -7.91 -7.62 0.60
C GLN A 74 -6.87 -8.07 -0.44
N SER A 75 -6.10 -7.15 -1.01
CA SER A 75 -5.05 -7.45 -1.99
C SER A 75 -3.98 -8.34 -1.38
N LEU A 76 -3.52 -8.04 -0.17
CA LEU A 76 -2.56 -8.87 0.56
C LEU A 76 -3.11 -10.26 0.87
N ARG A 77 -4.36 -10.37 1.31
CA ARG A 77 -5.03 -11.67 1.54
C ARG A 77 -5.14 -12.49 0.25
N ARG A 78 -5.48 -11.85 -0.88
CA ARG A 78 -5.55 -12.51 -2.20
C ARG A 78 -4.17 -12.95 -2.71
N SER A 79 -3.13 -12.22 -2.36
CA SER A 79 -1.74 -12.56 -2.70
C SER A 79 -1.15 -13.67 -1.81
N GLY A 80 -1.95 -14.23 -0.88
CA GLY A 80 -1.51 -15.26 0.06
C GLY A 80 -0.69 -14.72 1.24
N LYS A 81 -0.54 -13.39 1.35
CA LYS A 81 0.28 -12.71 2.37
C LYS A 81 -0.58 -12.34 3.58
N ARG A 82 -1.23 -13.35 4.17
CA ARG A 82 -2.17 -13.16 5.29
C ARG A 82 -1.48 -12.54 6.51
N ASP A 83 -0.28 -12.97 6.85
CA ASP A 83 0.51 -12.42 7.96
C ASP A 83 0.78 -10.92 7.80
N LYS A 84 1.14 -10.49 6.56
CA LYS A 84 1.33 -9.07 6.25
C LYS A 84 0.01 -8.30 6.33
N ALA A 85 -1.07 -8.88 5.80
CA ALA A 85 -2.39 -8.27 5.82
C ALA A 85 -2.88 -8.01 7.24
N GLU A 86 -2.62 -8.96 8.15
CA GLU A 86 -3.05 -8.88 9.54
C GLU A 86 -2.26 -7.82 10.32
N LYS A 87 -0.93 -7.82 10.20
CA LYS A 87 -0.10 -6.74 10.77
C LYS A 87 -0.48 -5.35 10.25
N ILE A 88 -0.73 -5.22 8.95
CA ILE A 88 -1.18 -3.94 8.37
C ILE A 88 -2.56 -3.57 8.92
N LEU A 89 -3.46 -4.54 9.10
CA LEU A 89 -4.76 -4.30 9.73
C LEU A 89 -4.62 -3.85 11.19
N GLU A 90 -3.67 -4.40 11.95
CA GLU A 90 -3.35 -3.94 13.30
C GLU A 90 -2.82 -2.50 13.30
N ILE A 91 -1.92 -2.14 12.38
CA ILE A 91 -1.40 -0.78 12.24
C ILE A 91 -2.53 0.21 11.90
N LEU A 92 -3.43 -0.19 10.99
CA LEU A 92 -4.62 0.58 10.62
C LEU A 92 -5.59 0.72 11.81
N GLY A 93 -5.78 -0.33 12.60
CA GLY A 93 -6.62 -0.33 13.80
C GLY A 93 -6.08 0.59 14.89
N LYS A 94 -4.77 0.56 15.16
CA LYS A 94 -4.12 1.45 16.15
C LYS A 94 -4.27 2.93 15.84
N THR A 95 -4.42 3.29 14.56
CA THR A 95 -4.64 4.67 14.12
C THR A 95 -6.09 5.14 14.33
N LEU A 96 -7.03 4.22 14.57
CA LEU A 96 -8.43 4.56 14.87
C LEU A 96 -8.66 4.87 16.36
N ASP A 97 -7.84 4.28 17.24
CA ASP A 97 -7.90 4.41 18.70
C ASP A 97 -7.02 5.55 19.28
N ALA A 98 -6.27 6.27 18.43
CA ALA A 98 -5.38 7.37 18.81
C ALA A 98 -5.94 8.74 18.37
#